data_AF-A0A9D8Q0F0-F1
#
_entry.id   AF-A0A9D8Q0F0-F1
#
_cell.length_a   1.000
_cell.length_b   1.000
_cell.length_c   1.000
_cell.angle_alpha   90.00
_cell.angle_beta   90.00
_cell.angle_gamma   90.00
#
_symmetry.space_group_name_H-M   'P 1'
#
loop_
_entity.id
_entity.type
_entity.pdbx_description
1 polymer ?
#
loop_
_entity_poly.entity_id
_entity_poly.type
_entity_poly.pdbx_seq_one_letter_code
_entity_poly.pdbx_strand_id
1 'polypeptide(L)'
;EMDNAKAYMRKVLTEGVADKSSFANRLNDQRFVQFATAFNFAAGGADATSRIAATTDVVSRYVRQTMEDEAGSDNEGVKLALYFQREAPNITSAYGLLGDAALYKVVQTIFGFPEEMSNADIEQQAKMVTDRLDVADLKDPDKLAKLINRFTVMYDVTENTDSDPILALFDSSSAASSNSLDLIMTLNNLKHGGS
;
A
#
# COMPACT_ATOMS: atom_id res chain seq x y z
N GLU A 1 -8.98 -22.62 -21.06
CA GLU A 1 -7.85 -21.92 -20.40
C GLU A 1 -7.83 -22.04 -18.88
N MET A 2 -8.96 -21.99 -18.17
CA MET A 2 -9.01 -22.13 -16.69
C MET A 2 -8.47 -23.45 -16.13
N ASP A 3 -8.59 -24.56 -16.87
CA ASP A 3 -8.11 -25.88 -16.39
C ASP A 3 -6.57 -25.98 -16.35
N ASN A 4 -5.88 -25.29 -17.26
CA ASN A 4 -4.41 -25.20 -17.24
C ASN A 4 -3.94 -24.39 -16.03
N ALA A 5 -4.60 -23.26 -15.72
CA ALA A 5 -4.28 -22.46 -14.54
C ALA A 5 -4.50 -23.24 -13.23
N LYS A 6 -5.58 -24.04 -13.13
CA LYS A 6 -5.83 -24.91 -11.97
C LYS A 6 -4.76 -26.00 -11.82
N ALA A 7 -4.36 -26.66 -12.90
CA ALA A 7 -3.31 -27.67 -12.86
C ALA A 7 -1.96 -27.06 -12.47
N TYR A 8 -1.68 -25.85 -12.96
CA TYR A 8 -0.49 -25.08 -12.64
C TYR A 8 -0.43 -24.73 -11.14
N MET A 9 -1.52 -24.17 -10.60
CA MET A 9 -1.61 -23.83 -9.17
C MET A 9 -1.59 -25.05 -8.27
N ARG A 10 -2.20 -26.15 -8.70
CA ARG A 10 -2.10 -27.44 -7.99
C ARG A 10 -0.64 -27.86 -7.88
N LYS A 11 0.13 -27.77 -8.96
CA LYS A 11 1.56 -28.14 -8.95
C LYS A 11 2.39 -27.25 -8.02
N VAL A 12 2.12 -25.93 -8.02
CA VAL A 12 2.73 -24.97 -7.08
C VAL A 12 2.47 -25.37 -5.62
N LEU A 13 1.22 -25.70 -5.27
CA LEU A 13 0.85 -26.06 -3.90
C LEU A 13 1.32 -27.46 -3.48
N THR A 14 1.33 -28.43 -4.40
CA THR A 14 1.73 -29.81 -4.12
C THR A 14 3.24 -29.93 -3.92
N GLU A 15 4.05 -29.26 -4.75
CA GLU A 15 5.53 -29.28 -4.58
C GLU A 15 6.00 -28.36 -3.44
N GLY A 16 5.20 -27.33 -3.10
CA GLY A 16 5.52 -26.38 -2.04
C GLY A 16 6.78 -25.56 -2.35
N VAL A 17 7.49 -25.14 -1.30
CA VAL A 17 8.66 -24.24 -1.41
C VAL A 17 9.91 -24.76 -0.68
N ALA A 18 9.81 -25.89 0.02
CA ALA A 18 10.88 -26.41 0.87
C ALA A 18 12.11 -26.87 0.05
N ASP A 19 11.86 -27.50 -1.10
CA ASP A 19 12.92 -27.87 -2.04
C ASP A 19 13.26 -26.68 -2.95
N LYS A 20 14.55 -26.37 -3.08
CA LYS A 20 15.05 -25.31 -3.99
C LYS A 20 14.68 -25.57 -5.46
N SER A 21 14.47 -26.82 -5.83
CA SER A 21 14.06 -27.25 -7.17
C SER A 21 12.54 -27.36 -7.36
N SER A 22 11.75 -27.08 -6.32
CA SER A 22 10.28 -27.08 -6.39
C SER A 22 9.78 -26.16 -7.50
N PHE A 23 8.63 -26.53 -8.07
CA PHE A 23 8.04 -25.82 -9.19
C PHE A 23 7.90 -24.32 -8.92
N ALA A 24 7.39 -23.93 -7.75
CA ALA A 24 7.24 -22.52 -7.36
C ALA A 24 8.58 -21.76 -7.35
N ASN A 25 9.65 -22.37 -6.82
CA ASN A 25 10.98 -21.74 -6.73
C ASN A 25 11.69 -21.59 -8.08
N ARG A 26 11.23 -22.31 -9.11
CA ARG A 26 11.74 -22.18 -10.50
C ARG A 26 10.98 -21.14 -11.33
N LEU A 27 9.88 -20.59 -10.81
CA LEU A 27 9.11 -19.57 -11.52
C LEU A 27 9.78 -18.20 -11.34
N ASN A 28 9.70 -17.36 -12.38
CA ASN A 28 10.20 -15.99 -12.31
C ASN A 28 9.36 -15.10 -11.39
N ASP A 29 8.09 -15.43 -11.20
CA ASP A 29 7.16 -14.64 -10.38
C ASP A 29 7.12 -15.16 -8.93
N GLN A 30 7.66 -14.35 -8.02
CA GLN A 30 7.73 -14.66 -6.59
C GLN A 30 6.36 -14.81 -5.91
N ARG A 31 5.28 -14.32 -6.52
CA ARG A 31 3.92 -14.44 -5.96
C ARG A 31 3.51 -15.90 -5.81
N PHE A 32 3.99 -16.80 -6.66
CA PHE A 32 3.71 -18.25 -6.53
C PHE A 32 4.40 -18.86 -5.31
N VAL A 33 5.63 -18.43 -4.99
CA VAL A 33 6.35 -18.85 -3.77
C VAL A 33 5.62 -18.32 -2.54
N GLN A 34 5.19 -17.06 -2.55
CA GLN A 34 4.43 -16.46 -1.45
C GLN A 34 3.09 -17.19 -1.22
N PHE A 35 2.38 -17.52 -2.30
CA PHE A 35 1.12 -18.25 -2.24
C PHE A 35 1.31 -19.67 -1.69
N ALA A 36 2.31 -20.41 -2.19
CA ALA A 36 2.64 -21.75 -1.69
C ALA A 36 3.14 -21.74 -0.23
N THR A 37 3.77 -20.65 0.21
CA THR A 37 4.19 -20.47 1.60
C THR A 37 3.00 -20.22 2.51
N ALA A 38 2.07 -19.36 2.10
CA ALA A 38 0.85 -19.07 2.86
C ALA A 38 -0.04 -20.32 3.00
N PHE A 39 -0.20 -21.08 1.91
CA PHE A 39 -1.00 -22.31 1.86
C PHE A 39 -0.10 -23.55 1.75
N ASN A 40 0.77 -23.75 2.73
CA ASN A 40 1.79 -24.80 2.68
C ASN A 40 1.22 -26.20 2.96
N PHE A 41 0.49 -26.76 1.99
CA PHE A 41 -0.04 -28.13 2.03
C PHE A 41 1.07 -29.19 2.02
N ALA A 42 2.19 -28.91 1.36
CA ALA A 42 3.33 -29.83 1.30
C ALA A 42 3.92 -30.13 2.69
N ALA A 43 3.96 -29.15 3.60
CA ALA A 43 4.43 -29.33 4.97
C ALA A 43 3.30 -29.51 6.00
N GLY A 44 2.15 -28.87 5.77
CA GLY A 44 1.04 -28.81 6.73
C GLY A 44 -0.11 -29.77 6.46
N GLY A 45 -0.11 -30.49 5.34
CA GLY A 45 -1.19 -31.42 4.99
C GLY A 45 -2.57 -30.76 5.06
N ALA A 46 -3.54 -31.46 5.65
CA ALA A 46 -4.91 -30.96 5.82
C ALA A 46 -5.00 -29.72 6.75
N ASP A 47 -4.03 -29.54 7.65
CA ASP A 47 -4.03 -28.44 8.62
C ASP A 47 -3.51 -27.12 8.03
N ALA A 48 -2.98 -27.14 6.80
CA ALA A 48 -2.41 -25.96 6.15
C ALA A 48 -3.37 -24.76 6.12
N THR A 49 -4.67 -25.01 5.95
CA THR A 49 -5.72 -23.97 5.93
C THR A 49 -6.14 -23.46 7.30
N SER A 50 -5.72 -24.12 8.38
CA SER A 50 -6.01 -23.70 9.76
C SER A 50 -4.87 -22.86 10.36
N ARG A 51 -3.73 -22.75 9.66
CA ARG A 51 -2.58 -21.98 10.12
C ARG A 51 -2.85 -20.48 10.00
N ILE A 52 -2.28 -19.70 10.92
CA ILE A 52 -2.37 -18.23 10.93
C ILE A 52 -2.00 -17.62 9.57
N ALA A 53 -0.96 -18.16 8.93
CA ALA A 53 -0.51 -17.73 7.61
C ALA A 53 -1.57 -17.90 6.50
N ALA A 54 -2.42 -18.93 6.58
CA ALA A 54 -3.48 -19.19 5.59
C ALA A 54 -4.81 -18.53 5.95
N THR A 55 -5.02 -18.20 7.22
CA THR A 55 -6.26 -17.60 7.73
C THR A 55 -6.09 -16.09 7.92
N THR A 56 -5.44 -15.69 9.01
CA THR A 56 -5.36 -14.28 9.43
C THR A 56 -4.52 -13.45 8.49
N ASP A 57 -3.36 -13.96 8.06
CA ASP A 57 -2.43 -13.18 7.23
C ASP A 57 -2.96 -13.00 5.80
N VAL A 58 -3.55 -14.05 5.20
CA VAL A 58 -4.16 -13.96 3.88
C VAL A 58 -5.40 -13.06 3.92
N VAL A 59 -6.27 -13.21 4.92
CA VAL A 59 -7.44 -12.34 5.08
C VAL A 59 -7.01 -10.88 5.24
N SER A 60 -6.00 -10.60 6.07
CA SER A 60 -5.48 -9.23 6.26
C SER A 60 -4.88 -8.66 4.98
N ARG A 61 -4.12 -9.46 4.21
CA ARG A 61 -3.58 -9.06 2.91
C ARG A 61 -4.67 -8.84 1.87
N TYR A 62 -5.69 -9.69 1.85
CA TYR A 62 -6.82 -9.55 0.94
C TYR A 62 -7.63 -8.30 1.26
N VAL A 63 -8.02 -8.10 2.51
CA VAL A 63 -8.73 -6.89 2.96
C VAL A 63 -7.91 -5.65 2.62
N ARG A 64 -6.60 -5.65 2.90
CA ARG A 64 -5.75 -4.52 2.54
C ARG A 64 -5.63 -4.30 1.03
N GLN A 65 -5.45 -5.36 0.24
CA GLN A 65 -5.41 -5.25 -1.23
C GLN A 65 -6.73 -4.72 -1.78
N THR A 66 -7.87 -5.21 -1.28
CA THR A 66 -9.19 -4.72 -1.65
C THR A 66 -9.37 -3.26 -1.25
N MET A 67 -8.92 -2.86 -0.06
CA MET A 67 -8.92 -1.45 0.33
C MET A 67 -7.97 -0.59 -0.53
N GLU A 68 -6.81 -1.12 -0.94
CA GLU A 68 -5.88 -0.43 -1.85
C GLU A 68 -6.48 -0.29 -3.26
N ASP A 69 -7.19 -1.32 -3.75
CA ASP A 69 -7.86 -1.32 -5.06
C ASP A 69 -9.11 -0.42 -5.04
N GLU A 70 -9.92 -0.46 -3.98
CA GLU A 70 -11.11 0.39 -3.79
C GLU A 70 -10.71 1.85 -3.55
N ALA A 71 -9.71 2.11 -2.70
CA ALA A 71 -9.19 3.46 -2.50
C ALA A 71 -8.48 4.00 -3.76
N GLY A 72 -7.82 3.14 -4.54
CA GLY A 72 -7.20 3.49 -5.80
C GLY A 72 -8.18 3.70 -6.95
N SER A 73 -9.39 3.12 -6.88
CA SER A 73 -10.51 3.37 -7.80
C SER A 73 -11.13 4.75 -7.56
N ASP A 74 -11.22 5.17 -6.30
CA ASP A 74 -12.03 6.32 -5.90
C ASP A 74 -11.20 7.59 -5.63
N ASN A 75 -9.91 7.48 -5.27
CA ASN A 75 -9.04 8.64 -5.01
C ASN A 75 -7.54 8.33 -5.20
N GLU A 76 -6.95 8.84 -6.28
CA GLU A 76 -5.51 8.70 -6.61
C GLU A 76 -4.58 9.16 -5.47
N GLY A 77 -5.01 10.16 -4.68
CA GLY A 77 -4.29 10.62 -3.50
C GLY A 77 -4.15 9.54 -2.44
N VAL A 78 -5.20 8.76 -2.15
CA VAL A 78 -5.12 7.69 -1.15
C VAL A 78 -4.12 6.61 -1.59
N LYS A 79 -4.12 6.26 -2.88
CA LYS A 79 -3.13 5.32 -3.44
C LYS A 79 -1.69 5.83 -3.26
N LEU A 80 -1.45 7.11 -3.57
CA LEU A 80 -0.14 7.74 -3.40
C LEU A 80 0.30 7.79 -1.93
N ALA A 81 -0.63 8.08 -1.01
CA ALA A 81 -0.37 8.13 0.43
C ALA A 81 0.04 6.76 0.99
N LEU A 82 -0.70 5.69 0.65
CA LEU A 82 -0.40 4.32 1.09
C LEU A 82 0.92 3.82 0.49
N TYR A 83 1.17 4.13 -0.78
CA TYR A 83 2.45 3.81 -1.43
C TYR A 83 3.62 4.51 -0.73
N PHE A 84 3.48 5.81 -0.44
CA PHE A 84 4.48 6.58 0.28
C PHE A 84 4.74 6.02 1.67
N GLN A 85 3.69 5.67 2.42
CA GLN A 85 3.82 5.05 3.74
C GLN A 85 4.64 3.75 3.70
N ARG A 86 4.46 2.94 2.65
CA ARG A 86 5.12 1.64 2.51
C ARG A 86 6.58 1.78 2.08
N GLU A 87 6.86 2.64 1.11
CA GLU A 87 8.17 2.68 0.44
C GLU A 87 9.12 3.75 0.99
N ALA A 88 8.60 4.88 1.51
CA ALA A 88 9.44 5.98 1.99
C ALA A 88 10.49 5.57 3.06
N PRO A 89 10.20 4.67 4.03
CA PRO A 89 11.21 4.21 5.00
C PRO A 89 12.41 3.48 4.38
N ASN A 90 12.24 2.90 3.19
CA ASN A 90 13.29 2.19 2.48
C ASN A 90 14.24 3.15 1.73
N ILE A 91 13.84 4.41 1.57
CA ILE A 91 14.64 5.42 0.87
C ILE A 91 15.76 5.93 1.77
N THR A 92 16.95 6.05 1.21
CA THR A 92 18.17 6.45 1.92
C THR A 92 18.81 7.73 1.36
N SER A 93 18.31 8.24 0.23
CA SER A 93 18.82 9.46 -0.40
C SER A 93 17.73 10.20 -1.17
N ALA A 94 17.94 11.50 -1.40
CA ALA A 94 17.05 12.32 -2.21
C ALA A 94 16.95 11.80 -3.64
N TYR A 95 18.04 11.26 -4.20
CA TYR A 95 18.04 10.63 -5.52
C TYR A 95 17.14 9.38 -5.57
N GLY A 96 17.11 8.58 -4.51
CA GLY A 96 16.20 7.44 -4.40
C GLY A 96 14.73 7.88 -4.37
N LEU A 97 14.45 9.01 -3.74
CA LEU A 97 13.12 9.62 -3.73
C LEU A 97 12.73 10.14 -5.12
N LEU A 98 13.62 10.88 -5.78
CA LEU A 98 13.40 11.44 -7.12
C LEU A 98 13.31 10.36 -8.21
N GLY A 99 13.92 9.20 -7.97
CA GLY A 99 13.90 8.06 -8.89
C GLY A 99 12.59 7.27 -8.90
N ASP A 100 11.70 7.51 -7.93
CA ASP A 100 10.37 6.91 -7.88
C ASP A 100 9.30 7.98 -8.12
N ALA A 101 8.55 7.84 -9.21
CA ALA A 101 7.57 8.83 -9.64
C ALA A 101 6.45 9.06 -8.62
N ALA A 102 6.01 8.02 -7.91
CA ALA A 102 4.95 8.14 -6.91
C ALA A 102 5.47 8.84 -5.65
N LEU A 103 6.68 8.49 -5.19
CA LEU A 103 7.31 9.18 -4.06
C LEU A 103 7.61 10.64 -4.37
N TYR A 104 8.10 10.92 -5.58
CA TYR A 104 8.37 12.28 -6.02
C TYR A 104 7.08 13.10 -6.09
N LYS A 105 5.99 12.57 -6.68
CA LYS A 105 4.71 13.27 -6.76
C LYS A 105 4.18 13.67 -5.38
N VAL A 106 4.28 12.77 -4.39
CA VAL A 106 3.89 13.06 -3.00
C VAL A 106 4.70 14.22 -2.42
N VAL A 107 6.02 14.21 -2.60
CA VAL A 107 6.90 15.30 -2.13
C VAL A 107 6.60 16.62 -2.84
N GLN A 108 6.36 16.58 -4.16
CA GLN A 108 5.96 17.77 -4.93
C GLN A 108 4.67 18.37 -4.36
N THR A 109 3.65 17.56 -4.08
CA THR A 109 2.38 18.04 -3.51
C THR A 109 2.57 18.60 -2.10
N ILE A 110 3.30 17.92 -1.21
CA ILE A 110 3.53 18.36 0.18
C ILE A 110 4.19 19.75 0.24
N PHE A 111 5.19 19.97 -0.62
CA PHE A 111 6.01 21.18 -0.59
C PHE A 111 5.61 22.22 -1.65
N GLY A 112 4.61 21.92 -2.48
CA GLY A 112 4.15 22.79 -3.55
C GLY A 112 5.21 23.03 -4.61
N PHE A 113 5.99 22.00 -4.95
CA PHE A 113 6.97 22.12 -6.03
C PHE A 113 6.27 22.12 -7.40
N PRO A 114 6.60 23.07 -8.28
CA PRO A 114 6.00 23.16 -9.61
C PRO A 114 6.44 21.98 -10.48
N GLU A 115 5.62 21.58 -11.45
CA GLU A 115 5.96 20.47 -12.36
C GLU A 115 7.20 20.77 -13.18
N GLU A 116 7.44 22.04 -13.51
CA GLU A 116 8.62 22.50 -14.23
C GLU A 116 9.94 22.26 -13.48
N MET A 117 9.88 21.94 -12.18
CA MET A 117 11.05 21.52 -11.40
C MET A 117 11.76 20.33 -12.03
N SER A 118 11.03 19.42 -12.71
CA SER A 118 11.64 18.26 -13.36
C SER A 118 12.59 18.62 -14.52
N ASN A 119 12.54 19.87 -15.00
CA ASN A 119 13.44 20.37 -16.04
C ASN A 119 14.80 20.82 -15.50
N ALA A 120 14.93 21.02 -14.19
CA ALA A 120 16.20 21.38 -13.56
C ALA A 120 17.15 20.19 -13.49
N ASP A 121 18.45 20.43 -13.36
CA ASP A 121 19.43 19.35 -13.15
C ASP A 121 19.10 18.55 -11.89
N ILE A 122 19.39 17.25 -11.91
CA ILE A 122 19.03 16.33 -10.82
C ILE A 122 19.65 16.72 -9.47
N GLU A 123 20.84 17.32 -9.48
CA GLU A 123 21.49 17.87 -8.29
C GLU A 123 20.72 19.05 -7.69
N GLN A 124 20.16 19.90 -8.55
CA GLN A 124 19.34 21.04 -8.11
C GLN A 124 18.01 20.57 -7.55
N GLN A 125 17.37 19.60 -8.22
CA GLN A 125 16.14 18.96 -7.72
C GLN A 125 16.38 18.32 -6.35
N ALA A 126 17.46 17.53 -6.21
CA ALA A 126 17.83 16.89 -4.96
C ALA A 126 18.05 17.92 -3.86
N LYS A 127 18.76 19.02 -4.15
CA LYS A 127 18.98 20.11 -3.20
C LYS A 127 17.67 20.74 -2.72
N MET A 128 16.78 21.10 -3.64
CA MET A 128 15.49 21.70 -3.31
C MET A 128 14.61 20.78 -2.44
N VAL A 129 14.65 19.47 -2.68
CA VAL A 129 13.99 18.48 -1.82
C VAL A 129 14.65 18.45 -0.44
N THR A 130 15.98 18.33 -0.37
CA THR A 130 16.70 18.25 0.92
C THR A 130 16.62 19.53 1.75
N ASP A 131 16.40 20.69 1.11
CA ASP A 131 16.18 21.96 1.81
C ASP A 131 14.83 22.00 2.57
N ARG A 132 13.89 21.11 2.22
CA ARG A 132 12.54 21.03 2.82
C ARG A 132 12.28 19.72 3.58
N LEU A 133 13.00 18.65 3.25
CA LEU A 133 12.81 17.31 3.79
C LEU A 133 14.17 16.68 4.11
N ASP A 134 14.37 16.29 5.37
CA ASP A 134 15.44 15.36 5.71
C ASP A 134 14.99 13.94 5.35
N VAL A 135 15.74 13.26 4.48
CA VAL A 135 15.42 11.89 4.05
C VAL A 135 15.49 10.90 5.21
N ALA A 136 16.28 11.19 6.25
CA ALA A 136 16.31 10.37 7.45
C ALA A 136 14.97 10.36 8.19
N ASP A 137 14.17 11.41 8.07
CA ASP A 137 12.87 11.54 8.73
C ASP A 137 11.81 10.61 8.15
N LEU A 138 12.01 10.09 6.93
CA LEU A 138 11.10 9.10 6.31
C LEU A 138 11.10 7.76 7.04
N LYS A 139 12.12 7.49 7.86
CA LYS A 139 12.25 6.27 8.67
C LYS A 139 11.59 6.40 10.04
N ASP A 140 11.32 7.63 10.47
CA ASP A 140 10.64 7.90 11.72
C ASP A 140 9.11 7.78 11.49
N PRO A 141 8.44 6.83 12.16
CA PRO A 141 7.02 6.57 11.91
C PRO A 141 6.11 7.77 12.25
N ASP A 142 6.47 8.58 13.26
CA ASP A 142 5.68 9.74 13.66
C ASP A 142 5.84 10.89 12.67
N LYS A 143 7.06 11.11 12.17
CA LYS A 143 7.32 12.12 11.14
C LYS A 143 6.72 11.73 9.80
N LEU A 144 6.82 10.45 9.43
CA LEU A 144 6.20 9.91 8.23
C LEU A 144 4.68 10.07 8.27
N ALA A 145 4.04 9.73 9.39
CA ALA A 145 2.60 9.94 9.57
C ALA A 145 2.19 11.41 9.40
N LYS A 146 2.99 12.36 9.92
CA LYS A 146 2.74 13.81 9.72
C LYS A 146 2.88 14.22 8.26
N LEU A 147 3.84 13.67 7.52
CA LEU A 147 4.01 13.94 6.09
C LEU A 147 2.85 13.41 5.27
N ILE A 148 2.37 12.20 5.59
CA ILE A 148 1.20 11.60 4.94
C ILE A 148 -0.06 12.44 5.22
N ASN A 149 -0.29 12.84 6.48
CA ASN A 149 -1.40 13.73 6.82
C ASN A 149 -1.32 15.05 6.05
N ARG A 150 -0.13 15.67 6.00
CA ARG A 150 0.07 16.89 5.22
C ARG A 150 -0.18 16.68 3.72
N PHE A 151 0.27 15.56 3.16
CA PHE A 151 0.01 15.22 1.77
C PHE A 151 -1.49 15.14 1.50
N THR A 152 -2.26 14.42 2.34
CA THR A 152 -3.71 14.30 2.13
C THR A 152 -4.42 15.65 2.09
N VAL A 153 -4.12 16.54 3.05
CA VAL A 153 -4.67 17.90 3.08
C VAL A 153 -4.27 18.71 1.84
N MET A 154 -3.01 18.64 1.43
CA MET A 154 -2.53 19.40 0.27
C MET A 154 -3.10 18.87 -1.04
N TYR A 155 -3.19 17.55 -1.18
CA TYR A 155 -3.70 16.88 -2.36
C TYR A 155 -5.18 17.18 -2.56
N ASP A 156 -5.99 17.15 -1.49
CA ASP A 156 -7.40 17.52 -1.56
C ASP A 156 -7.56 18.98 -2.00
N VAL A 157 -6.77 19.91 -1.45
CA VAL A 157 -6.82 21.33 -1.84
C VAL A 157 -6.41 21.58 -3.29
N THR A 158 -5.46 20.80 -3.84
CA THR A 158 -4.93 21.02 -5.19
C THR A 158 -5.69 20.28 -6.28
N GLU A 159 -6.22 19.09 -5.99
CA GLU A 159 -6.78 18.16 -6.99
C GLU A 159 -8.28 17.86 -6.77
N ASN A 160 -8.87 18.20 -5.62
CA ASN A 160 -10.28 17.92 -5.29
C ASN A 160 -11.05 19.19 -4.87
N THR A 161 -11.80 19.78 -5.81
CA THR A 161 -12.68 20.93 -5.52
C THR A 161 -14.06 20.53 -4.94
N ASP A 162 -14.31 19.26 -4.63
CA ASP A 162 -15.60 18.77 -4.11
C ASP A 162 -15.44 17.85 -2.87
N SER A 163 -15.94 18.34 -1.73
CA SER A 163 -16.40 17.68 -0.49
C SER A 163 -15.63 16.47 0.11
N ASP A 164 -15.01 16.73 1.26
CA ASP A 164 -14.14 15.90 2.12
C ASP A 164 -14.67 14.51 2.58
N PRO A 165 -14.06 13.40 2.10
CA PRO A 165 -14.19 12.06 2.69
C PRO A 165 -12.95 11.65 3.52
N ILE A 166 -11.78 12.24 3.28
CA ILE A 166 -10.50 11.79 3.87
C ILE A 166 -10.35 12.22 5.34
N LEU A 167 -10.84 13.42 5.69
CA LEU A 167 -10.81 13.92 7.07
C LEU A 167 -11.64 13.04 8.03
N ALA A 168 -12.74 12.46 7.55
CA ALA A 168 -13.60 11.58 8.34
C ALA A 168 -12.93 10.24 8.68
N LEU A 169 -12.03 9.76 7.82
CA LEU A 169 -11.30 8.51 8.03
C LEU A 169 -10.25 8.67 9.14
N PHE A 170 -9.54 9.80 9.17
CA PHE A 170 -8.45 10.04 10.11
C PHE A 170 -8.88 10.59 11.47
N ASP A 171 -9.97 11.35 11.56
CA ASP A 171 -10.51 11.79 12.86
C ASP A 171 -10.99 10.59 13.71
N SER A 172 -11.48 9.53 13.06
CA SER A 172 -11.85 8.28 13.73
C SER A 172 -10.67 7.54 14.36
N SER A 173 -9.44 7.78 13.88
CA SER A 173 -8.24 7.04 14.31
C SER A 173 -7.66 7.53 15.65
N SER A 174 -8.05 8.72 16.11
CA SER A 174 -7.62 9.26 17.41
C SER A 174 -8.31 8.59 18.61
N ALA A 175 -9.35 7.78 18.37
CA ALA A 175 -10.07 7.00 19.39
C ALA A 175 -10.12 5.49 19.12
N ALA A 176 -9.47 4.97 18.06
CA ALA A 176 -9.75 3.63 17.55
C ALA A 176 -8.70 2.58 17.97
N SER A 177 -8.74 2.17 19.23
CA SER A 177 -8.32 0.82 19.62
C SER A 177 -9.48 -0.19 19.63
N SER A 178 -10.70 0.20 19.21
CA SER A 178 -11.89 -0.68 19.31
C SER A 178 -12.92 -0.67 18.16
N ASN A 179 -12.81 0.18 17.13
CA ASN A 179 -14.01 0.55 16.34
C ASN A 179 -14.09 0.03 14.89
N SER A 180 -13.35 -1.03 14.52
CA SER A 180 -13.50 -1.63 13.18
C SER A 180 -14.92 -2.16 12.89
N LEU A 181 -15.71 -2.47 13.92
CA LEU A 181 -17.11 -2.88 13.80
C LEU A 181 -18.08 -1.72 13.59
N ASP A 182 -17.81 -0.54 14.17
CA ASP A 182 -18.68 0.64 14.01
C ASP A 182 -18.56 1.24 12.61
N LEU A 183 -17.38 1.14 11.97
CA LEU A 183 -17.19 1.58 10.59
C LEU A 183 -18.08 0.79 9.62
N ILE A 184 -18.21 -0.53 9.83
CA ILE A 184 -19.06 -1.41 9.03
C ILE A 184 -20.55 -1.07 9.22
N MET A 185 -20.96 -0.70 10.44
CA MET A 185 -22.36 -0.32 10.71
C MET A 185 -22.70 1.07 10.13
N THR A 186 -21.75 2.00 10.16
CA THR A 186 -21.96 3.36 9.64
C THR A 186 -22.08 3.37 8.11
N LEU A 187 -21.32 2.52 7.41
CA LEU A 187 -21.38 2.35 5.96
C LEU A 187 -22.71 1.74 5.48
N ASN A 188 -23.35 0.88 6.28
CA ASN A 188 -24.64 0.30 5.91
C ASN A 188 -25.81 1.30 6.01
N ASN A 189 -25.67 2.31 6.89
CA ASN A 189 -26.68 3.37 7.07
C ASN A 189 -26.57 4.52 6.05
N LEU A 190 -25.39 4.73 5.44
CA LEU A 190 -25.19 5.75 4.41
C LEU A 190 -25.87 5.41 3.07
N LYS A 191 -26.17 4.14 2.80
CA LYS A 191 -26.75 3.69 1.52
C LYS A 191 -28.27 3.85 1.39
N HIS A 192 -29.00 4.22 2.45
CA HIS A 192 -30.47 4.28 2.43
C HIS A 192 -31.07 5.64 2.85
N GLY A 193 -30.31 6.74 2.76
CA GLY A 193 -30.78 8.08 3.12
C GLY A 193 -30.78 9.06 1.95
N GLY A 194 -31.65 8.86 0.96
CA GLY A 194 -31.92 9.83 -0.11
C GLY A 194 -33.36 9.69 -0.56
N SER A 195 -34.11 10.79 -0.49
CA SER A 195 -35.56 10.98 -0.66
C SER A 195 -36.25 10.21 -1.78
#